data_AF-A0A2D9VSF4-F1
#
_entry.id   AF-A0A2D9VSF4-F1
#
_cell.length_a   1.000
_cell.length_b   1.000
_cell.length_c   1.000
_cell.angle_alpha   90.00
_cell.angle_beta   90.00
_cell.angle_gamma   90.00
#
_symmetry.space_group_name_H-M   'P 1'
#
loop_
_entity.id
_entity.type
_entity.pdbx_description
1 polymer ?
#
loop_
_entity_poly.entity_id
_entity_poly.type
_entity_poly.pdbx_seq_one_letter_code
_entity_poly.pdbx_strand_id
1 'polypeptide(L)' 'TLNGTGIALLGSAISSIVGFGIMGFAPMPMFASFGQITSIMIFLALISSVFVLPSLLVIVSKK' A
#
# COMPACT_ATOMS: atom_id res chain seq x y z
N THR A 1 10.14 18.41 -2.29
CA THR A 1 10.28 17.11 -2.99
C THR A 1 9.25 16.06 -2.56
N LEU A 2 8.54 16.26 -1.43
CA LEU A 2 7.59 15.28 -0.86
C LEU A 2 6.35 14.96 -1.74
N ASN A 3 5.87 15.92 -2.53
CA ASN A 3 4.62 15.77 -3.31
C ASN A 3 4.77 14.80 -4.50
N GLY A 4 5.90 14.86 -5.23
CA GLY A 4 6.15 14.01 -6.39
C GLY A 4 6.39 12.54 -6.03
N THR A 5 7.18 12.28 -4.99
CA THR A 5 7.48 10.91 -4.54
C THR A 5 6.28 10.23 -3.91
N GLY A 6 5.46 10.98 -3.15
CA GLY A 6 4.21 10.46 -2.58
C GLY A 6 3.25 9.96 -3.65
N ILE A 7 3.02 10.74 -4.71
CA ILE A 7 2.16 10.35 -5.82
C ILE A 7 2.73 9.15 -6.58
N ALA A 8 4.04 9.07 -6.79
CA ALA A 8 4.68 7.91 -7.41
C ALA A 8 4.50 6.63 -6.56
N LEU A 9 4.61 6.74 -5.24
CA LEU A 9 4.39 5.64 -4.28
C LEU A 9 2.94 5.17 -4.28
N LEU A 10 1.98 6.11 -4.31
CA LEU A 10 0.55 5.81 -4.44
C LEU A 10 0.26 5.05 -5.74
N GLY A 11 0.81 5.49 -6.87
CA GLY A 11 0.63 4.81 -8.17
C GLY A 11 1.20 3.38 -8.20
N SER A 12 2.38 3.17 -7.60
CA SER A 12 3.00 1.85 -7.48
C SER A 12 2.19 0.88 -6.61
N ALA A 13 1.67 1.38 -5.49
CA ALA A 13 0.87 0.58 -4.57
C ALA A 13 -0.52 0.26 -5.12
N ILE A 14 -1.18 1.20 -5.81
CA ILE A 14 -2.46 0.96 -6.50
C ILE A 14 -2.30 -0.17 -7.53
N SER A 15 -1.22 -0.14 -8.33
CA SER A 15 -0.94 -1.19 -9.31
C SER A 15 -0.75 -2.56 -8.67
N SER A 16 -0.14 -2.60 -7.48
CA SER A 16 0.07 -3.83 -6.71
C SER A 16 -1.23 -4.36 -6.09
N ILE A 17 -2.09 -3.49 -5.55
CA ILE A 17 -3.42 -3.85 -5.00
C ILE A 17 -4.28 -4.47 -6.10
N VAL A 18 -4.29 -3.85 -7.28
CA VAL A 18 -5.01 -4.36 -8.45
C VAL A 18 -4.44 -5.71 -8.85
N GLY A 19 -3.12 -5.81 -9.08
CA GLY A 19 -2.45 -7.05 -9.50
C GLY A 19 -2.67 -8.25 -8.56
N PHE A 20 -2.54 -8.06 -7.25
CA PHE A 20 -2.82 -9.12 -6.26
C PHE A 20 -4.32 -9.37 -6.09
N GLY A 21 -5.17 -8.37 -6.27
CA GLY A 21 -6.62 -8.52 -6.27
C GLY A 21 -7.13 -9.43 -7.39
N ILE A 22 -6.51 -9.38 -8.58
CA ILE A 22 -6.89 -10.26 -9.71
C ILE A 22 -6.55 -11.73 -9.42
N MET A 23 -5.51 -12.00 -8.62
CA MET A 23 -5.18 -13.37 -8.19
C MET A 23 -6.31 -14.00 -7.36
N GLY A 24 -7.18 -13.18 -6.74
CA GLY A 24 -8.42 -13.59 -6.09
C GLY A 24 -9.41 -14.31 -7.03
N PHE A 25 -9.35 -14.05 -8.33
CA PHE A 25 -10.20 -14.70 -9.34
C PHE A 25 -9.61 -16.02 -9.89
N ALA A 26 -8.46 -16.47 -9.37
CA ALA A 26 -7.85 -17.72 -9.81
C ALA A 26 -8.64 -18.94 -9.27
N PRO A 27 -8.90 -19.97 -10.11
CA PRO A 27 -9.64 -21.18 -9.70
C PRO A 27 -8.89 -22.08 -8.70
N MET A 28 -7.68 -21.72 -8.29
CA MET A 28 -6.91 -22.42 -7.24
C MET A 28 -7.06 -21.68 -5.90
N PRO A 29 -7.63 -22.32 -4.85
CA PRO A 29 -8.04 -21.64 -3.61
C PRO A 29 -6.87 -21.06 -2.80
N MET A 30 -5.66 -21.61 -2.95
CA MET A 30 -4.47 -21.12 -2.27
C MET A 30 -3.99 -19.77 -2.83
N PHE A 31 -4.03 -19.59 -4.15
CA PHE A 31 -3.63 -18.34 -4.81
C PHE A 31 -4.66 -17.23 -4.62
N ALA A 32 -5.95 -17.57 -4.60
CA ALA A 32 -7.02 -16.60 -4.35
C ALA A 32 -6.96 -16.01 -2.93
N SER A 33 -6.77 -16.87 -1.91
CA SER A 33 -6.66 -16.45 -0.51
C SER A 33 -5.41 -15.60 -0.27
N PHE A 34 -4.28 -15.99 -0.87
CA PHE A 34 -3.03 -15.22 -0.81
C PHE A 34 -3.18 -13.84 -1.47
N GLY A 35 -3.81 -13.77 -2.65
CA GLY A 35 -4.06 -12.52 -3.37
C GLY A 35 -4.92 -11.54 -2.58
N GLN A 36 -6.01 -12.02 -1.96
CA GLN A 36 -6.89 -11.19 -1.13
C GLN A 36 -6.18 -10.65 0.12
N ILE A 37 -5.51 -11.50 0.89
CA ILE A 37 -4.81 -11.08 2.12
C ILE A 37 -3.69 -10.09 1.77
N THR A 38 -2.93 -10.35 0.70
CA THR A 38 -1.83 -9.48 0.27
C THR A 38 -2.34 -8.11 -0.19
N SER A 39 -3.44 -8.06 -0.95
CA SER A 39 -4.08 -6.81 -1.39
C SER A 39 -4.52 -5.95 -0.20
N ILE A 40 -5.13 -6.56 0.82
CA ILE A 40 -5.52 -5.89 2.08
C ILE A 40 -4.29 -5.40 2.83
N MET A 41 -3.22 -6.19 2.89
CA MET A 41 -1.98 -5.84 3.59
C MET A 41 -1.32 -4.61 2.96
N ILE A 42 -1.27 -4.51 1.64
CA ILE A 42 -0.71 -3.36 0.91
C ILE A 42 -1.56 -2.11 1.15
N PHE A 43 -2.89 -2.24 1.13
CA PHE A 43 -3.80 -1.13 1.41
C PHE A 43 -3.60 -0.57 2.84
N LEU A 44 -3.52 -1.47 3.84
CA LEU A 44 -3.26 -1.07 5.22
C LEU A 44 -1.87 -0.43 5.38
N ALA A 45 -0.85 -0.98 4.74
CA ALA A 45 0.52 -0.45 4.79
C ALA A 45 0.59 0.96 4.19
N LEU A 46 -0.18 1.23 3.14
CA LEU A 46 -0.25 2.54 2.50
C LEU A 46 -0.94 3.58 3.38
N ILE A 47 -2.06 3.23 3.99
CA ILE A 47 -2.74 4.09 4.98
C ILE A 47 -1.80 4.39 6.15
N SER A 48 -1.15 3.36 6.68
CA SER A 48 -0.18 3.49 7.77
C SER A 48 0.98 4.41 7.37
N SER A 49 1.54 4.25 6.17
CA SER A 49 2.63 5.09 5.67
C SER A 49 2.21 6.56 5.53
N VAL A 50 1.03 6.85 4.96
CA VAL A 50 0.50 8.22 4.84
C VAL A 50 0.20 8.86 6.19
N PHE A 51 -0.16 8.07 7.21
CA PHE A 51 -0.47 8.57 8.55
C PHE A 51 0.77 8.70 9.45
N VAL A 52 1.74 7.80 9.31
CA VAL A 52 2.98 7.76 10.12
C VAL A 52 4.03 8.73 9.59
N LEU A 53 4.17 8.93 8.28
CA LEU A 53 5.12 9.92 7.73
C LEU A 53 4.90 11.36 8.26
N PRO A 54 3.67 11.92 8.28
CA PRO A 54 3.45 13.26 8.82
C PRO A 54 3.67 13.30 10.33
N SER A 55 3.36 12.22 11.07
CA SER A 55 3.64 12.18 12.52
C SER A 55 5.15 12.19 12.81
N LEU A 56 5.94 11.46 12.00
CA LEU A 56 7.39 11.45 12.09
C LEU A 56 8.00 12.80 11.67
N LEU A 57 7.49 13.39 10.58
CA LEU A 57 7.96 14.70 10.07
C LEU A 57 7.68 15.83 11.07
N VAL A 58 6.52 15.85 11.72
CA VAL A 58 6.20 16.86 12.76
C VAL A 58 7.10 16.71 13.98
N ILE A 59 7.44 15.48 14.39
CA ILE A 59 8.34 15.22 15.52
C ILE A 59 9.78 15.60 15.20
N VAL A 60 10.29 15.26 14.01
CA VAL A 60 11.66 15.56 13.59
C VAL A 60 11.85 17.05 13.27
N SER A 61 10.86 17.72 12.66
CA SER A 61 10.94 19.15 12.35
C SER A 61 10.82 20.06 13.58
N LYS A 62 10.35 19.55 14.72
CA LYS A 62 10.28 20.30 15.98
C LYS A 62 11.56 20.23 16.81
N LYS A 63 12.61 19.57 16.32
CA LYS A 63 13.94 19.51 16.95
C LYS A 63 14.92 20.36 16.15
#